data_AF-A0A480AFY9-F1
#
_entry.id   AF-A0A480AFY9-F1
#
_cell.length_a   1.000
_cell.length_b   1.000
_cell.length_c   1.000
_cell.angle_alpha   90.00
_cell.angle_beta   90.00
_cell.angle_gamma   90.00
#
_symmetry.space_group_name_H-M   'P 1'
#
loop_
_entity.id
_entity.type
_entity.pdbx_description
1 polymer ?
#
loop_
_entity_poly.entity_id
_entity_poly.type
_entity_poly.pdbx_seq_one_letter_code
_entity_poly.pdbx_strand_id
1 'polypeptide(L)'
;MITAQLDEDVLYPDSDGKPMADNTEQYKWIVIIKENLEILFADVNNVFIAADLLWYPVRSKVITPTAPDVMVVFGRPKGKRRSYRQWREENIPPQVVFEILSTSNNDDEMQRKLEFYQQYGVQEYYIYDPESYEIEGWINNNGSLVQLEQINGWISPRLGIKFDTSQGELIIYRPDGERFLTPVQLRKELEAQRESTDIERQRANEAEAKLSILAQKLRELNIDPDSLCSL
;
A
#
# COMPACT_ATOMS: atom_id res chain seq x y z
N MET A 1 29.40 -13.05 -39.08
CA MET A 1 29.35 -11.83 -38.23
C MET A 1 28.80 -12.25 -36.88
N ILE A 2 29.60 -12.14 -35.82
CA ILE A 2 29.14 -12.37 -34.45
C ILE A 2 28.46 -11.07 -34.02
N THR A 3 27.13 -11.01 -34.07
CA THR A 3 26.39 -9.96 -33.36
C THR A 3 26.56 -10.27 -31.88
N ALA A 4 27.51 -9.59 -31.23
CA ALA A 4 27.55 -9.57 -29.77
C ALA A 4 26.20 -9.05 -29.29
N GLN A 5 25.41 -9.92 -28.68
CA GLN A 5 24.13 -9.58 -28.09
C GLN A 5 24.45 -8.61 -26.96
N LEU A 6 24.26 -7.30 -27.21
CA LEU A 6 24.50 -6.27 -26.22
C LEU A 6 23.63 -6.59 -25.00
N ASP A 7 24.25 -6.56 -23.82
CA ASP A 7 23.55 -6.78 -22.56
C ASP A 7 22.35 -5.81 -22.45
N GLU A 8 21.15 -6.34 -22.24
CA GLU A 8 19.95 -5.52 -22.11
C GLU A 8 20.04 -4.59 -20.90
N ASP A 9 20.81 -4.93 -19.89
CA ASP A 9 20.97 -4.10 -18.69
C ASP A 9 21.82 -2.85 -18.96
N VAL A 10 22.70 -2.90 -19.97
CA VAL A 10 23.41 -1.71 -20.48
C VAL A 10 22.46 -0.81 -21.27
N LEU A 11 21.47 -1.39 -21.93
CA LEU A 11 20.50 -0.65 -22.75
C LEU A 11 19.35 -0.05 -21.93
N TYR A 12 19.00 -0.72 -20.83
CA TYR A 12 17.88 -0.40 -19.95
C TYR A 12 18.35 -0.50 -18.50
N PRO A 13 19.07 0.51 -17.99
CA PRO A 13 19.59 0.48 -16.63
C PRO A 13 18.47 0.34 -15.58
N ASP A 14 18.85 0.03 -14.36
CA ASP A 14 17.93 -0.11 -13.23
C ASP A 14 17.94 1.08 -12.27
N SER A 15 18.72 2.11 -12.58
CA SER A 15 18.79 3.37 -11.84
C SER A 15 19.04 4.54 -12.79
N ASP A 16 18.50 5.69 -12.45
CA ASP A 16 18.75 6.98 -13.09
C ASP A 16 19.82 7.81 -12.35
N GLY A 17 20.40 7.26 -11.28
CA GLY A 17 21.40 7.91 -10.43
C GLY A 17 20.83 8.93 -9.43
N LYS A 18 19.50 9.10 -9.36
CA LYS A 18 18.84 9.95 -8.36
C LYS A 18 18.61 9.19 -7.05
N PRO A 19 18.45 9.90 -5.91
CA PRO A 19 17.95 9.28 -4.70
C PRO A 19 16.49 8.86 -4.88
N MET A 20 16.07 7.86 -4.10
CA MET A 20 14.68 7.40 -4.07
C MET A 20 13.69 8.42 -3.49
N ALA A 21 14.17 9.33 -2.64
CA ALA A 21 13.37 10.40 -2.06
C ALA A 21 14.27 11.60 -1.73
N ASP A 22 13.71 12.80 -1.83
CA ASP A 22 14.41 14.05 -1.57
C ASP A 22 14.50 14.36 -0.07
N ASN A 23 13.52 13.93 0.72
CA ASN A 23 13.48 14.16 2.16
C ASN A 23 12.78 13.02 2.93
N THR A 24 12.85 13.09 4.27
CA THR A 24 12.32 12.05 5.16
C THR A 24 10.80 11.95 5.17
N GLU A 25 10.09 13.06 4.89
CA GLU A 25 8.62 13.08 4.88
C GLU A 25 8.08 12.43 3.60
N GLN A 26 8.67 12.75 2.44
CA GLN A 26 8.37 12.08 1.18
C GLN A 26 8.61 10.56 1.30
N TYR A 27 9.79 10.17 1.83
CA TYR A 27 10.11 8.75 2.05
C TYR A 27 9.10 8.06 2.98
N LYS A 28 8.71 8.71 4.09
CA LYS A 28 7.71 8.19 5.03
C LYS A 28 6.40 7.88 4.29
N TRP A 29 5.92 8.78 3.43
CA TRP A 29 4.68 8.60 2.69
C TRP A 29 4.75 7.50 1.62
N ILE A 30 5.88 7.40 0.90
CA ILE A 30 6.17 6.28 0.00
C ILE A 30 6.05 4.95 0.75
N VAL A 31 6.68 4.83 1.92
CA VAL A 31 6.64 3.63 2.76
C VAL A 31 5.22 3.35 3.26
N ILE A 32 4.49 4.36 3.75
CA ILE A 32 3.11 4.21 4.21
C ILE A 32 2.26 3.62 3.09
N ILE A 33 2.26 4.24 1.90
CA ILE A 33 1.40 3.80 0.80
C ILE A 33 1.83 2.41 0.32
N LYS A 34 3.12 2.21 0.02
CA LYS A 34 3.62 0.94 -0.53
C LYS A 34 3.36 -0.22 0.44
N GLU A 35 3.71 -0.10 1.71
CA GLU A 35 3.62 -1.24 2.65
C GLU A 35 2.18 -1.54 3.06
N ASN A 36 1.31 -0.52 3.19
CA ASN A 36 -0.11 -0.78 3.46
C ASN A 36 -0.82 -1.41 2.25
N LEU A 37 -0.42 -1.07 1.02
CA LEU A 37 -0.92 -1.78 -0.17
C LEU A 37 -0.41 -3.23 -0.22
N GLU A 38 0.83 -3.49 0.19
CA GLU A 38 1.33 -4.87 0.31
C GLU A 38 0.56 -5.69 1.34
N ILE A 39 0.16 -5.08 2.47
CA ILE A 39 -0.72 -5.69 3.47
C ILE A 39 -2.12 -5.92 2.88
N LEU A 40 -2.70 -4.93 2.22
CA LEU A 40 -4.04 -5.01 1.63
C LEU A 40 -4.13 -6.14 0.59
N PHE A 41 -3.07 -6.36 -0.18
CA PHE A 41 -2.98 -7.39 -1.20
C PHE A 41 -2.05 -8.55 -0.81
N ALA A 42 -1.89 -8.82 0.49
CA ALA A 42 -0.98 -9.87 0.97
C ALA A 42 -1.35 -11.26 0.43
N ASP A 43 -2.65 -11.57 0.44
CA ASP A 43 -3.19 -12.86 -0.01
C ASP A 43 -3.48 -12.90 -1.52
N VAL A 44 -3.18 -11.82 -2.26
CA VAL A 44 -3.40 -11.73 -3.71
C VAL A 44 -2.06 -11.80 -4.44
N ASN A 45 -1.70 -13.00 -4.90
CA ASN A 45 -0.39 -13.24 -5.52
C ASN A 45 -0.14 -12.46 -6.82
N ASN A 46 -1.20 -12.08 -7.56
CA ASN A 46 -1.13 -11.42 -8.87
C ASN A 46 -1.32 -9.90 -8.79
N VAL A 47 -0.86 -9.28 -7.70
CA VAL A 47 -0.73 -7.83 -7.58
C VAL A 47 0.72 -7.52 -7.21
N PHE A 48 1.44 -6.91 -8.15
CA PHE A 48 2.80 -6.43 -7.94
C PHE A 48 2.76 -4.96 -7.52
N ILE A 49 3.45 -4.63 -6.43
CA ILE A 49 3.55 -3.27 -5.92
C ILE A 49 5.04 -2.95 -5.80
N ALA A 50 5.43 -1.76 -6.23
CA ALA A 50 6.79 -1.28 -6.13
C ALA A 50 6.82 0.20 -5.78
N ALA A 51 7.93 0.63 -5.21
CA ALA A 51 8.26 2.03 -5.01
C ALA A 51 9.56 2.34 -5.75
N ASP A 52 9.63 3.53 -6.36
CA ASP A 52 10.80 4.06 -7.05
C ASP A 52 11.52 3.03 -7.96
N LEU A 53 10.73 2.31 -8.75
CA LEU A 53 11.24 1.31 -9.67
C LEU A 53 11.08 1.82 -11.10
N LEU A 54 12.19 1.99 -11.82
CA LEU A 54 12.16 2.47 -13.20
C LEU A 54 11.23 1.62 -14.07
N TRP A 55 10.22 2.26 -14.65
CA TRP A 55 9.29 1.67 -15.60
C TRP A 55 9.66 2.07 -17.03
N TYR A 56 9.96 1.05 -17.83
CA TYR A 56 10.14 1.15 -19.27
C TYR A 56 8.87 0.66 -19.99
N PRO A 57 8.04 1.57 -20.54
CA PRO A 57 6.78 1.18 -21.16
C PRO A 57 6.97 0.53 -22.52
N VAL A 58 8.04 0.91 -23.23
CA VAL A 58 8.38 0.39 -24.56
C VAL A 58 9.88 0.13 -24.66
N ARG A 59 10.27 -0.79 -25.53
CA ARG A 59 11.67 -1.11 -25.83
C ARG A 59 12.30 -0.03 -26.72
N SER A 60 12.50 1.17 -26.16
CA SER A 60 13.03 2.35 -26.85
C SER A 60 14.13 3.04 -26.06
N LYS A 61 15.12 3.60 -26.75
CA LYS A 61 16.14 4.49 -26.17
C LYS A 61 15.76 5.98 -26.23
N VAL A 62 14.71 6.30 -26.97
CA VAL A 62 14.24 7.68 -27.15
C VAL A 62 13.24 8.06 -26.06
N ILE A 63 12.48 7.08 -25.58
CA ILE A 63 11.54 7.26 -24.47
C ILE A 63 12.29 7.03 -23.17
N THR A 64 12.41 8.09 -22.36
CA THR A 64 12.97 8.01 -21.01
C THR A 64 12.03 7.20 -20.10
N PRO A 65 12.53 6.27 -19.28
CA PRO A 65 11.71 5.62 -18.25
C PRO A 65 11.27 6.62 -17.18
N THR A 66 10.23 6.27 -16.45
CA THR A 66 9.78 7.01 -15.26
C THR A 66 9.76 6.04 -14.08
N ALA A 67 10.21 6.48 -12.90
CA ALA A 67 9.97 5.78 -11.64
C ALA A 67 8.85 6.49 -10.89
N PRO A 68 7.64 5.89 -10.81
CA PRO A 68 6.62 6.37 -9.89
C PRO A 68 7.04 6.11 -8.45
N ASP A 69 6.71 7.03 -7.54
CA ASP A 69 6.97 6.86 -6.10
C ASP A 69 6.32 5.59 -5.55
N VAL A 70 5.09 5.28 -5.98
CA VAL A 70 4.48 3.96 -5.83
C VAL A 70 3.75 3.58 -7.11
N MET A 71 3.89 2.34 -7.55
CA MET A 71 3.08 1.76 -8.62
C MET A 71 2.44 0.44 -8.22
N VAL A 72 1.23 0.21 -8.73
CA VAL A 72 0.47 -1.03 -8.54
C VAL A 72 0.15 -1.62 -9.91
N VAL A 73 0.49 -2.90 -10.05
CA VAL A 73 0.31 -3.68 -11.27
C VAL A 73 -0.52 -4.92 -11.00
N PHE A 74 -1.80 -4.86 -11.36
CA PHE A 74 -2.72 -5.98 -11.36
C PHE A 74 -2.40 -6.94 -12.52
N GLY A 75 -2.52 -8.24 -12.25
CA GLY A 75 -2.22 -9.30 -13.21
C GLY A 75 -0.74 -9.69 -13.28
N ARG A 76 0.12 -9.10 -12.43
CA ARG A 76 1.53 -9.44 -12.33
C ARG A 76 1.87 -10.02 -10.96
N PRO A 77 2.67 -11.11 -10.90
CA PRO A 77 3.02 -11.71 -9.64
C PRO A 77 3.99 -10.84 -8.85
N LYS A 78 3.90 -10.96 -7.52
CA LYS A 78 4.95 -10.48 -6.60
C LYS A 78 6.31 -11.08 -6.98
N GLY A 79 7.39 -10.33 -6.77
CA GLY A 79 8.74 -10.79 -7.12
C GLY A 79 9.74 -9.66 -7.31
N LYS A 80 11.02 -10.01 -7.24
CA LYS A 80 12.13 -9.07 -7.37
C LYS A 80 12.29 -8.60 -8.82
N ARG A 81 12.44 -7.30 -9.01
CA ARG A 81 12.72 -6.64 -10.30
C ARG A 81 13.82 -5.61 -10.09
N ARG A 82 14.72 -5.51 -11.06
CA ARG A 82 15.70 -4.41 -11.14
C ARG A 82 15.04 -3.17 -11.77
N SER A 83 14.22 -3.38 -12.80
CA SER A 83 13.33 -2.39 -13.39
C SER A 83 12.07 -3.07 -13.91
N TYR A 84 10.99 -2.31 -14.06
CA TYR A 84 9.74 -2.79 -14.65
C TYR A 84 9.79 -2.59 -16.17
N ARG A 85 10.28 -3.60 -16.89
CA ARG A 85 10.35 -3.61 -18.35
C ARG A 85 9.08 -4.22 -18.92
N GLN A 86 8.15 -3.41 -19.40
CA GLN A 86 6.78 -3.83 -19.72
C GLN A 86 6.71 -4.99 -20.74
N TRP A 87 7.65 -5.08 -21.70
CA TRP A 87 7.72 -6.20 -22.65
C TRP A 87 8.12 -7.55 -22.03
N ARG A 88 8.65 -7.56 -20.80
CA ARG A 88 8.89 -8.77 -19.99
C ARG A 88 7.74 -9.07 -19.03
N GLU A 89 6.71 -8.22 -19.01
CA GLU A 89 5.60 -8.26 -18.05
C GLU A 89 4.26 -8.41 -18.79
N GLU A 90 4.24 -9.23 -19.85
CA GLU A 90 3.05 -9.47 -20.70
C GLU A 90 2.46 -8.18 -21.31
N ASN A 91 3.28 -7.14 -21.43
CA ASN A 91 2.89 -5.79 -21.86
C ASN A 91 1.83 -5.13 -20.97
N ILE A 92 1.70 -5.55 -19.71
CA ILE A 92 0.79 -4.96 -18.74
C ILE A 92 1.47 -3.71 -18.14
N PRO A 93 0.89 -2.51 -18.26
CA PRO A 93 1.40 -1.32 -17.58
C PRO A 93 0.93 -1.29 -16.11
N PRO A 94 1.59 -0.52 -15.24
CA PRO A 94 1.00 -0.09 -13.98
C PRO A 94 -0.38 0.54 -14.20
N GLN A 95 -1.38 0.11 -13.42
CA GLN A 95 -2.72 0.66 -13.52
C GLN A 95 -2.98 1.76 -12.48
N VAL A 96 -2.29 1.71 -11.35
CA VAL A 96 -2.38 2.79 -10.34
C VAL A 96 -0.98 3.29 -10.01
N VAL A 97 -0.81 4.60 -10.00
CA VAL A 97 0.46 5.24 -9.64
C VAL A 97 0.22 6.37 -8.63
N PHE A 98 1.15 6.52 -7.70
CA PHE A 98 1.21 7.61 -6.74
C PHE A 98 2.50 8.40 -6.94
N GLU A 99 2.42 9.71 -6.75
CA GLU A 99 3.54 10.64 -6.65
C GLU A 99 3.39 11.44 -5.36
N ILE A 100 4.48 11.57 -4.61
CA ILE A 100 4.54 12.27 -3.34
C ILE A 100 5.45 13.47 -3.50
N LEU A 101 4.90 14.67 -3.27
CA LEU A 101 5.65 15.88 -3.54
C LEU A 101 6.76 16.13 -2.51
N SER A 102 7.82 16.77 -2.99
CA SER A 102 8.90 17.33 -2.19
C SER A 102 9.11 18.81 -2.57
N THR A 103 9.87 19.54 -1.78
CA THR A 103 10.23 20.95 -2.04
C THR A 103 10.96 21.20 -3.36
N SER A 104 11.56 20.15 -3.95
CA SER A 104 12.30 20.22 -5.22
C SER A 104 11.43 19.98 -6.45
N ASN A 105 10.15 19.65 -6.29
CA ASN A 105 9.30 19.32 -7.42
C ASN A 105 9.00 20.53 -8.32
N ASN A 106 8.88 20.23 -9.61
CA ASN A 106 8.72 21.20 -10.68
C ASN A 106 7.42 20.90 -11.43
N ASP A 107 6.57 21.90 -11.63
CA ASP A 107 5.31 21.79 -12.37
C ASP A 107 5.50 21.19 -13.77
N ASP A 108 6.58 21.55 -14.48
CA ASP A 108 6.91 21.00 -15.81
C ASP A 108 7.27 19.51 -15.74
N GLU A 109 7.83 19.04 -14.62
CA GLU A 109 8.07 17.62 -14.40
C GLU A 109 6.77 16.86 -14.11
N MET A 110 5.90 17.43 -13.28
CA MET A 110 4.61 16.83 -12.96
C MET A 110 3.69 16.74 -14.18
N GLN A 111 3.66 17.78 -15.02
CA GLN A 111 2.92 17.77 -16.28
C GLN A 111 3.46 16.70 -17.24
N ARG A 112 4.78 16.55 -17.36
CA ARG A 112 5.39 15.48 -18.19
C ARG A 112 5.06 14.08 -17.65
N LYS A 113 5.04 13.90 -16.33
CA LYS A 113 4.63 12.64 -15.69
C LYS A 113 3.16 12.33 -15.99
N LEU A 114 2.27 13.31 -15.86
CA LEU A 114 0.85 13.15 -16.20
C LEU A 114 0.65 12.70 -17.66
N GLU A 115 1.32 13.36 -18.61
CA GLU A 115 1.28 13.01 -20.03
C GLU A 115 1.82 11.59 -20.29
N PHE A 116 2.93 11.24 -19.65
CA PHE A 116 3.52 9.91 -19.73
C PHE A 116 2.55 8.83 -19.20
N TYR A 117 1.96 9.04 -18.02
CA TYR A 117 1.02 8.11 -17.40
C TYR A 117 -0.24 7.93 -18.25
N GLN A 118 -0.77 9.02 -18.79
CA GLN A 118 -1.88 8.97 -19.73
C GLN A 118 -1.52 8.17 -20.98
N GLN A 119 -0.38 8.47 -21.61
CA GLN A 119 0.07 7.82 -22.84
C GLN A 119 0.24 6.32 -22.69
N TYR A 120 0.73 5.86 -21.53
CA TYR A 120 1.07 4.45 -21.29
C TYR A 120 0.03 3.68 -20.48
N GLY A 121 -1.18 4.22 -20.33
CA GLY A 121 -2.36 3.46 -19.91
C GLY A 121 -2.51 3.31 -18.40
N VAL A 122 -1.93 4.23 -17.62
CA VAL A 122 -2.28 4.36 -16.20
C VAL A 122 -3.79 4.67 -16.10
N GLN A 123 -4.44 4.07 -15.12
CA GLN A 123 -5.88 4.14 -14.92
C GLN A 123 -6.27 5.05 -13.77
N GLU A 124 -5.43 5.09 -12.74
CA GLU A 124 -5.58 5.97 -11.60
C GLU A 124 -4.23 6.59 -11.29
N TYR A 125 -4.20 7.90 -11.16
CA TYR A 125 -3.00 8.65 -10.82
C TYR A 125 -3.33 9.55 -9.64
N TYR A 126 -2.55 9.47 -8.57
CA TYR A 126 -2.72 10.29 -7.37
C TYR A 126 -1.44 11.06 -7.06
N ILE A 127 -1.59 12.34 -6.72
CA ILE A 127 -0.49 13.20 -6.26
C ILE A 127 -0.83 13.63 -4.85
N TYR A 128 0.12 13.53 -3.93
CA TYR A 128 -0.03 14.04 -2.57
C TYR A 128 1.13 14.95 -2.22
N ASP A 129 0.84 16.13 -1.70
CA ASP A 129 1.81 17.06 -1.14
C ASP A 129 1.79 17.02 0.40
N PRO A 130 2.81 16.42 1.04
CA PRO A 130 2.89 16.38 2.50
C PRO A 130 3.06 17.74 3.17
N GLU A 131 3.50 18.79 2.46
CA GLU A 131 3.71 20.12 3.05
C GLU A 131 2.41 20.93 3.15
N SER A 132 1.60 20.90 2.08
CA SER A 132 0.30 21.58 2.03
C SER A 132 -0.86 20.71 2.50
N TYR A 133 -0.64 19.39 2.62
CA TYR A 133 -1.65 18.35 2.85
C TYR A 133 -2.68 18.23 1.71
N GLU A 134 -2.37 18.77 0.52
CA GLU A 134 -3.22 18.65 -0.65
C GLU A 134 -3.03 17.31 -1.33
N ILE A 135 -4.14 16.73 -1.77
CA ILE A 135 -4.15 15.53 -2.61
C ILE A 135 -4.96 15.83 -3.86
N GLU A 136 -4.48 15.32 -4.99
CA GLU A 136 -5.14 15.39 -6.28
C GLU A 136 -5.20 13.99 -6.90
N GLY A 137 -6.16 13.77 -7.78
CA GLY A 137 -6.33 12.48 -8.43
C GLY A 137 -6.90 12.61 -9.82
N TRP A 138 -6.50 11.69 -10.70
CA TRP A 138 -6.97 11.57 -12.06
C TRP A 138 -7.43 10.14 -12.33
N ILE A 139 -8.52 10.00 -13.07
CA ILE A 139 -9.05 8.72 -13.52
C ILE A 139 -9.04 8.67 -15.03
N ASN A 140 -8.64 7.53 -15.57
CA ASN A 140 -8.66 7.31 -17.01
C ASN A 140 -10.11 7.18 -17.50
N ASN A 141 -10.47 8.09 -18.41
CA ASN A 141 -11.71 8.09 -19.14
C ASN A 141 -11.39 8.05 -20.63
N ASN A 142 -11.57 6.89 -21.27
CA ASN A 142 -11.34 6.65 -22.69
C ASN A 142 -9.92 7.05 -23.18
N GLY A 143 -8.89 6.76 -22.37
CA GLY A 143 -7.50 7.04 -22.73
C GLY A 143 -6.98 8.40 -22.28
N SER A 144 -7.81 9.22 -21.62
CA SER A 144 -7.39 10.49 -21.02
C SER A 144 -7.49 10.44 -19.51
N LEU A 145 -6.46 10.89 -18.79
CA LEU A 145 -6.49 11.06 -17.35
C LEU A 145 -7.24 12.37 -17.03
N VAL A 146 -8.44 12.24 -16.48
CA VAL A 146 -9.31 13.38 -16.12
C VAL A 146 -9.23 13.59 -14.61
N GLN A 147 -8.94 14.83 -14.21
CA GLN A 147 -8.84 15.21 -12.80
C GLN A 147 -10.19 15.04 -12.09
N LEU A 148 -10.14 14.55 -10.86
CA LEU A 148 -11.29 14.44 -9.97
C LEU A 148 -11.65 15.82 -9.42
N GLU A 149 -12.92 16.21 -9.52
CA GLU A 149 -13.41 17.46 -8.92
C GLU A 149 -13.39 17.41 -7.38
N GLN A 150 -13.59 16.22 -6.80
CA GLN A 150 -13.57 16.00 -5.36
C GLN A 150 -12.88 14.68 -5.04
N ILE A 151 -11.73 14.76 -4.36
CA ILE A 151 -10.96 13.61 -3.91
C ILE A 151 -11.23 13.25 -2.45
N ASN A 152 -11.71 14.19 -1.64
CA ASN A 152 -12.08 13.88 -0.27
C ASN A 152 -13.31 12.95 -0.24
N GLY A 153 -13.16 11.78 0.37
CA GLY A 153 -14.14 10.70 0.36
C GLY A 153 -14.12 9.85 -0.92
N TRP A 154 -13.24 10.13 -1.88
CA TRP A 154 -13.08 9.32 -3.08
C TRP A 154 -12.60 7.91 -2.72
N ILE A 155 -13.19 6.90 -3.37
CA ILE A 155 -12.78 5.50 -3.25
C ILE A 155 -12.15 5.08 -4.57
N SER A 156 -10.88 4.68 -4.52
CA SER A 156 -10.15 4.14 -5.67
C SER A 156 -10.88 2.92 -6.25
N PRO A 157 -11.30 2.94 -7.54
CA PRO A 157 -11.97 1.80 -8.17
C PRO A 157 -11.13 0.50 -8.18
N ARG A 158 -9.82 0.61 -8.37
CA ARG A 158 -8.89 -0.52 -8.43
C ARG A 158 -8.47 -1.01 -7.05
N LEU A 159 -8.23 -0.10 -6.10
CA LEU A 159 -7.64 -0.42 -4.81
C LEU A 159 -8.70 -0.58 -3.70
N GLY A 160 -9.88 0.03 -3.84
CA GLY A 160 -10.91 0.08 -2.81
C GLY A 160 -10.55 0.97 -1.61
N ILE A 161 -9.42 1.68 -1.66
CA ILE A 161 -9.00 2.59 -0.59
C ILE A 161 -9.73 3.92 -0.68
N LYS A 162 -9.97 4.57 0.45
CA LYS A 162 -10.65 5.86 0.55
C LYS A 162 -9.69 6.95 1.04
N PHE A 163 -9.69 8.10 0.38
CA PHE A 163 -8.93 9.28 0.82
C PHE A 163 -9.80 10.19 1.70
N ASP A 164 -9.23 10.71 2.80
CA ASP A 164 -9.91 11.60 3.74
C ASP A 164 -8.94 12.70 4.18
N THR A 165 -9.28 13.95 3.89
CA THR A 165 -8.49 15.14 4.27
C THR A 165 -9.24 16.02 5.29
N SER A 166 -10.34 15.54 5.86
CA SER A 166 -11.20 16.33 6.75
C SER A 166 -10.53 16.74 8.07
N GLN A 167 -9.44 16.08 8.46
CA GLN A 167 -8.70 16.33 9.70
C GLN A 167 -7.38 17.09 9.49
N GLY A 168 -7.16 17.65 8.29
CA GLY A 168 -5.93 18.36 7.93
C GLY A 168 -4.98 17.47 7.15
N GLU A 169 -4.30 16.54 7.81
CA GLU A 169 -3.41 15.57 7.14
C GLU A 169 -4.24 14.51 6.39
N LEU A 170 -3.68 13.99 5.29
CA LEU A 170 -4.28 12.88 4.56
C LEU A 170 -4.40 11.64 5.44
N ILE A 171 -5.58 11.03 5.44
CA ILE A 171 -5.81 9.69 5.98
C ILE A 171 -6.31 8.80 4.84
N ILE A 172 -5.64 7.66 4.66
CA ILE A 172 -6.08 6.64 3.72
C ILE A 172 -6.73 5.51 4.51
N TYR A 173 -7.95 5.13 4.12
CA TYR A 173 -8.66 4.00 4.72
C TYR A 173 -8.66 2.80 3.77
N ARG A 174 -8.44 1.61 4.32
CA ARG A 174 -8.68 0.33 3.66
C ARG A 174 -10.19 0.07 3.48
N PRO A 175 -10.58 -0.90 2.63
CA PRO A 175 -11.97 -1.30 2.46
C PRO A 175 -12.68 -1.75 3.74
N ASP A 176 -11.93 -2.26 4.73
CA ASP A 176 -12.44 -2.69 6.04
C ASP A 176 -12.62 -1.54 7.05
N GLY A 177 -12.26 -0.31 6.67
CA GLY A 177 -12.36 0.87 7.51
C GLY A 177 -11.16 1.13 8.42
N GLU A 178 -10.13 0.27 8.41
CA GLU A 178 -8.87 0.55 9.10
C GLU A 178 -8.04 1.57 8.32
N ARG A 179 -7.19 2.32 9.02
CA ARG A 179 -6.33 3.34 8.42
C ARG A 179 -5.03 2.73 7.92
N PHE A 180 -4.43 3.38 6.93
CA PHE A 180 -3.03 3.14 6.59
C PHE A 180 -2.16 3.61 7.76
N LEU A 181 -1.18 2.79 8.13
CA LEU A 181 -0.32 3.03 9.29
C LEU A 181 1.16 2.96 8.92
N THR A 182 1.99 3.70 9.63
CA THR A 182 3.44 3.44 9.59
C THR A 182 3.76 2.05 10.14
N PRO A 183 4.88 1.41 9.74
CA PRO A 183 5.31 0.14 10.33
C PRO A 183 5.45 0.18 11.86
N VAL A 184 5.79 1.34 12.42
CA VAL A 184 5.89 1.55 13.87
C VAL A 184 4.52 1.55 14.54
N GLN A 185 3.52 2.23 13.95
CA GLN A 185 2.15 2.21 14.45
C GLN A 185 1.55 0.80 14.36
N LEU A 186 1.73 0.12 13.23
CA LEU A 186 1.26 -1.26 13.05
C LEU A 186 1.82 -2.21 14.12
N ARG A 187 3.12 -2.09 14.44
CA ARG A 187 3.74 -2.86 15.52
C ARG A 187 3.11 -2.55 16.88
N LYS A 188 2.89 -1.27 17.20
CA LYS A 188 2.28 -0.87 18.48
C LYS A 188 0.86 -1.38 18.63
N GLU A 189 0.05 -1.35 17.57
CA GLU A 189 -1.31 -1.91 17.60
C GLU A 189 -1.29 -3.42 17.80
N LEU A 190 -0.40 -4.14 17.11
CA LEU A 190 -0.24 -5.57 17.30
C LEU A 190 0.21 -5.93 18.72
N GLU A 191 1.12 -5.16 19.31
CA GLU A 191 1.57 -5.33 20.70
C GLU A 191 0.43 -5.09 21.68
N ALA A 192 -0.31 -3.98 21.54
CA ALA A 192 -1.45 -3.68 22.39
C ALA A 192 -2.57 -4.75 22.28
N GLN A 193 -2.82 -5.28 21.08
CA GLN A 193 -3.80 -6.34 20.87
C GLN A 193 -3.37 -7.66 21.53
N ARG A 194 -2.07 -7.99 21.47
CA ARG A 194 -1.51 -9.17 22.15
C ARG A 194 -1.63 -9.05 23.66
N GLU A 195 -1.22 -7.92 24.23
CA GLU A 195 -1.33 -7.66 25.67
C GLU A 195 -2.78 -7.77 26.15
N SER A 196 -3.73 -7.16 25.42
CA SER A 196 -5.15 -7.26 25.76
C SER A 196 -5.66 -8.71 25.69
N THR A 197 -5.22 -9.48 24.70
CA THR A 197 -5.61 -10.88 24.54
C THR A 197 -5.05 -11.75 25.68
N ASP A 198 -3.81 -11.51 26.09
CA ASP A 198 -3.15 -12.24 27.18
C ASP A 198 -3.80 -11.92 28.53
N ILE A 199 -4.15 -10.65 28.78
CA ILE A 199 -4.90 -10.24 29.98
C ILE A 199 -6.26 -10.94 30.03
N GLU A 200 -7.00 -10.96 28.91
CA GLU A 200 -8.31 -11.60 28.86
C GLU A 200 -8.21 -13.12 29.07
N ARG A 201 -7.20 -13.75 28.48
CA ARG A 201 -6.93 -15.18 28.67
C ARG A 201 -6.55 -15.52 30.10
N GLN A 202 -5.74 -14.68 30.76
CA GLN A 202 -5.40 -14.87 32.16
C GLN A 202 -6.64 -14.75 33.05
N ARG A 203 -7.50 -13.75 32.80
CA ARG A 203 -8.76 -13.59 33.54
C ARG A 203 -9.69 -14.78 33.36
N ALA A 204 -9.82 -15.29 32.14
CA ALA A 204 -10.61 -16.49 31.86
C ALA A 204 -10.07 -17.72 32.62
N ASN A 205 -8.75 -17.95 32.57
CA ASN A 205 -8.12 -19.07 33.28
C ASN A 205 -8.28 -18.95 34.81
N GLU A 206 -8.14 -17.74 35.37
CA GLU A 206 -8.35 -17.50 36.80
C GLU A 206 -9.82 -17.71 37.22
N ALA A 207 -10.77 -17.31 36.36
CA ALA A 207 -12.19 -17.54 36.60
C ALA A 207 -12.52 -19.04 36.54
N GLU A 208 -12.01 -19.77 35.55
CA GLU A 208 -12.16 -21.23 35.44
C GLU A 208 -11.55 -21.96 36.63
N ALA A 209 -10.35 -21.56 37.08
CA ALA A 209 -9.72 -22.13 38.27
C ALA A 209 -10.57 -21.90 39.53
N LYS A 210 -11.10 -20.68 39.72
CA LYS A 210 -12.00 -20.35 40.84
C LYS A 210 -13.31 -21.14 40.79
N LEU A 211 -13.91 -21.28 39.61
CA LEU A 211 -15.12 -22.08 39.41
C LEU A 211 -14.86 -23.55 39.72
N SER A 212 -13.73 -24.10 39.28
CA SER A 212 -13.31 -25.48 39.59
C SER A 212 -13.15 -25.71 41.10
N ILE A 213 -12.49 -24.79 41.81
CA ILE A 213 -12.34 -24.84 43.26
C ILE A 213 -13.70 -24.75 43.97
N LEU A 214 -14.59 -23.87 43.53
CA LEU A 214 -15.92 -23.70 44.12
C LEU A 214 -16.78 -24.95 43.90
N ALA A 215 -16.77 -25.51 42.68
CA ALA A 215 -17.46 -26.74 42.35
C ALA A 215 -16.97 -27.91 43.20
N GLN A 216 -15.65 -28.01 43.45
CA GLN A 216 -15.10 -29.01 44.36
C GLN A 216 -15.61 -28.82 45.80
N LYS A 217 -15.59 -27.59 46.33
CA LYS A 217 -16.10 -27.30 47.68
C LYS A 217 -17.59 -27.59 47.84
N LEU A 218 -18.41 -27.31 46.82
CA LEU A 218 -19.83 -27.64 46.82
C LEU A 218 -20.05 -29.17 46.88
N ARG A 219 -19.27 -29.94 46.11
CA ARG A 219 -19.31 -31.40 46.16
C ARG A 219 -18.92 -31.95 47.54
N GLU A 220 -17.93 -31.36 48.21
CA GLU A 220 -17.54 -31.71 49.59
C GLU A 220 -18.68 -31.46 50.60
N LEU A 221 -19.56 -30.49 50.32
CA LEU A 221 -20.77 -30.21 51.11
C LEU A 221 -21.98 -31.07 50.68
N ASN A 222 -21.80 -32.07 49.82
CA ASN A 222 -22.86 -32.88 49.20
C ASN A 222 -23.89 -32.07 48.40
N ILE A 223 -23.48 -30.91 47.85
CA ILE A 223 -24.29 -30.11 46.94
C ILE A 223 -23.77 -30.35 45.51
N ASP A 224 -24.65 -30.79 44.61
CA ASP A 224 -24.30 -30.97 43.20
C ASP A 224 -24.18 -29.60 42.51
N PRO A 225 -22.98 -29.18 42.06
CA PRO A 225 -22.79 -27.89 41.42
C PRO A 225 -23.59 -27.74 40.12
N ASP A 226 -23.78 -28.84 39.38
CA ASP A 226 -24.45 -28.83 38.08
C ASP A 226 -25.96 -28.61 38.23
N SER A 227 -26.52 -28.94 39.41
CA SER A 227 -27.93 -28.66 39.75
C SER A 227 -28.23 -27.18 40.00
N LEU A 228 -27.20 -26.34 40.17
CA LEU A 228 -27.32 -24.90 40.41
C LEU A 228 -27.19 -24.05 39.13
N CYS A 229 -26.72 -24.64 38.02
CA CYS A 229 -26.49 -23.95 36.75
C CYS A 229 -27.69 -24.02 35.78
N SER A 230 -28.85 -24.55 36.19
CA SER A 230 -30.06 -24.72 35.37
C SER A 230 -31.16 -23.66 35.59
N LEU A 231 -30.80 -22.37 35.64
CA LEU A 231 -31.72 -21.22 35.58
C LEU A 231 -31.26 -20.25 34.50
#